data_AF-A0A963XBR1-F1
#
_entry.id   AF-A0A963XBR1-F1
#
_cell.length_a   1.000
_cell.length_b   1.000
_cell.length_c   1.000
_cell.angle_alpha   90.00
_cell.angle_beta   90.00
_cell.angle_gamma   90.00
#
_symmetry.space_group_name_H-M   'P 1'
#
loop_
_entity.id
_entity.type
_entity.pdbx_description
1 polymer ?
#
loop_
_entity_poly.entity_id
_entity_poly.type
_entity_poly.pdbx_seq_one_letter_code
_entity_poly.pdbx_strand_id
1 'polypeptide(L)' 'PYICQGQSINMFLPSDIDKWDLMMLHWKAWESGVKSLYYLRSKSVQRAAFAGVDADNTRDWPTKPLATDKTDYEECLACQ' A
#
# COMPACT_ATOMS: atom_id res chain seq x y z
N PRO A 1 -15.15 14.04 15.15
CA PRO A 1 -14.62 15.43 15.21
C PRO A 1 -14.31 15.84 16.65
N TYR A 2 -13.09 15.57 17.11
CA TYR A 2 -12.61 15.91 18.47
C TYR A 2 -11.18 16.48 18.49
N ILE A 3 -10.50 16.45 17.35
CA ILE A 3 -9.14 16.98 17.19
C ILE A 3 -9.25 18.44 16.74
N CYS A 4 -8.72 19.39 17.52
CA CYS A 4 -8.78 20.81 17.22
C CYS A 4 -7.90 21.21 16.02
N GLN A 5 -6.70 20.65 15.90
CA GLN A 5 -5.74 21.00 14.85
C GLN A 5 -5.78 20.03 13.67
N GLY A 6 -5.14 18.87 13.77
CA GLY A 6 -5.09 17.86 12.71
C GLY A 6 -4.40 16.59 13.19
N GLN A 7 -4.40 15.56 12.33
CA GLN A 7 -3.73 14.29 12.60
C GLN A 7 -2.97 13.86 11.35
N SER A 8 -1.75 13.34 11.53
CA SER A 8 -0.93 12.80 10.44
C SER A 8 -1.48 11.46 9.99
N ILE A 9 -2.19 11.45 8.87
CA ILE A 9 -2.81 10.25 8.29
C ILE A 9 -1.91 9.73 7.17
N ASN A 10 -1.38 8.51 7.34
CA ASN A 10 -0.58 7.82 6.32
C ASN A 10 -1.48 6.90 5.48
N MET A 11 -1.33 6.97 4.17
CA MET A 11 -2.02 6.11 3.21
C MET A 11 -1.07 5.04 2.68
N PHE A 12 -1.48 3.78 2.73
CA PHE A 12 -0.72 2.65 2.21
C PHE A 12 -1.51 2.01 1.07
N LEU A 13 -1.00 2.14 -0.15
CA LEU A 13 -1.66 1.67 -1.36
C LEU A 13 -0.77 0.66 -2.11
N PRO A 14 -1.36 -0.27 -2.88
CA PRO A 14 -0.57 -1.15 -3.73
C PRO A 14 0.08 -0.34 -4.87
N SER A 15 1.15 -0.87 -5.47
CA SER A 15 1.90 -0.15 -6.53
C SER A 15 1.19 -0.13 -7.87
N ASP A 16 0.25 -1.03 -8.09
CA ASP A 16 -0.55 -1.19 -9.31
C ASP A 16 -1.93 -0.52 -9.21
N ILE A 17 -2.13 0.38 -8.24
CA ILE A 17 -3.38 1.13 -8.10
C ILE A 17 -3.67 1.97 -9.35
N ASP A 18 -4.93 1.97 -9.79
CA ASP A 18 -5.35 2.83 -10.89
C ASP A 18 -5.31 4.32 -10.51
N LYS A 19 -5.01 5.16 -11.49
CA LYS A 19 -4.87 6.61 -11.29
C LYS A 19 -6.20 7.26 -10.88
N TRP A 20 -7.32 6.76 -11.41
CA TRP A 20 -8.64 7.24 -11.03
C TRP A 20 -8.97 6.89 -9.59
N ASP A 21 -8.68 5.66 -9.16
CA ASP A 21 -8.89 5.25 -7.76
C ASP A 21 -8.04 6.07 -6.80
N LEU A 22 -6.78 6.33 -7.15
CA LEU A 22 -5.91 7.21 -6.38
C LEU A 22 -6.50 8.62 -6.27
N MET A 23 -6.99 9.18 -7.36
CA MET A 23 -7.62 10.51 -7.36
C MET A 23 -8.91 10.52 -6.53
N MET A 24 -9.77 9.51 -6.70
CA MET A 24 -11.04 9.38 -5.98
C MET A 24 -10.82 9.25 -4.47
N LEU A 25 -9.74 8.58 -4.05
CA LEU A 25 -9.34 8.50 -2.64
C LEU A 25 -9.06 9.90 -2.05
N HIS A 26 -8.31 10.74 -2.78
CA HIS A 26 -8.01 12.11 -2.35
C HIS A 26 -9.26 12.99 -2.37
N TRP A 27 -10.10 12.85 -3.40
CA TRP A 27 -11.39 13.55 -3.48
C TRP A 27 -12.28 13.23 -2.28
N LYS A 28 -12.42 11.96 -1.93
CA LYS A 28 -13.22 11.50 -0.79
C LYS A 28 -12.66 11.98 0.55
N ALA A 29 -11.34 12.07 0.71
CA ALA A 29 -10.72 12.64 1.91
C ALA A 29 -11.09 14.13 2.08
N TRP A 30 -11.07 14.89 0.98
CA TRP A 30 -11.53 16.29 0.98
C TRP A 30 -13.04 16.40 1.28
N GLU A 31 -13.86 15.61 0.60
CA GLU A 31 -15.33 15.62 0.77
C GLU A 31 -15.75 15.27 2.21
N SER A 32 -15.05 14.34 2.86
CA SER A 32 -15.29 13.96 4.26
C SER A 32 -14.71 14.93 5.29
N GLY A 33 -14.05 16.01 4.86
CA GLY A 33 -13.50 17.03 5.75
C GLY A 33 -12.26 16.58 6.51
N VAL A 34 -11.49 15.62 5.97
CA VAL A 34 -10.19 15.24 6.55
C VAL A 34 -9.25 16.43 6.47
N LYS A 35 -8.65 16.77 7.61
CA LYS A 35 -7.85 18.00 7.73
C LYS A 35 -6.50 17.93 7.03
N SER A 36 -5.89 16.75 6.98
CA SER A 36 -4.60 16.54 6.32
C SER A 36 -4.35 15.08 5.98
N LEU A 37 -3.63 14.85 4.89
CA LEU A 37 -2.98 13.59 4.55
C LEU A 37 -1.47 13.82 4.62
N TYR A 38 -0.73 12.85 5.12
CA TYR A 38 0.70 13.01 5.37
C TYR A 38 1.56 12.34 4.30
N TYR A 39 1.64 11.01 4.31
CA TYR A 39 2.37 10.26 3.29
C TYR A 39 1.45 9.35 2.49
N LEU A 40 1.71 9.29 1.19
CA LEU A 40 1.29 8.19 0.34
C LEU A 40 2.47 7.23 0.20
N ARG A 41 2.29 6.00 0.68
CA ARG A 41 3.30 4.93 0.60
C ARG A 41 2.78 3.79 -0.26
N SER A 42 3.60 3.37 -1.21
CA SER A 42 3.37 2.16 -1.98
C SER A 42 4.50 1.16 -1.79
N LYS A 43 4.17 -0.13 -1.84
CA LYS A 43 5.19 -1.20 -1.91
C LYS A 43 5.68 -1.29 -3.35
N SER A 44 6.99 -1.45 -3.59
CA SER A 44 7.47 -1.72 -4.95
C SER A 44 6.92 -3.06 -5.45
N VAL A 45 6.55 -3.13 -6.73
CA VAL A 45 6.03 -4.35 -7.38
C VAL A 45 6.99 -5.52 -7.16
N GLN A 46 8.30 -5.25 -7.22
CA GLN A 46 9.33 -6.28 -7.04
C GLN A 46 9.38 -6.85 -5.62
N ARG A 47 9.11 -6.07 -4.57
CA ARG A 47 9.21 -6.57 -3.18
C ARG A 47 8.09 -7.53 -2.80
N ALA A 48 6.97 -7.50 -3.51
CA ALA A 48 5.90 -8.50 -3.38
C ALA A 48 6.31 -9.88 -3.93
N ALA A 49 7.30 -9.95 -4.83
CA ALA A 49 7.78 -11.20 -5.41
C ALA A 49 8.79 -11.95 -4.52
N PHE A 50 9.36 -11.31 -3.50
CA PHE A 50 10.44 -11.87 -2.67
C PHE A 50 9.99 -12.53 -1.35
N ALA A 51 8.69 -12.50 -1.03
CA ALA A 51 8.15 -13.31 0.05
C ALA A 51 7.95 -14.76 -0.44
N GLY A 52 9.03 -15.56 -0.47
CA GLY A 52 8.95 -16.99 -0.82
C GLY A 52 9.88 -17.45 -1.95
N VAL A 53 11.04 -16.83 -2.13
CA VAL A 53 12.15 -17.42 -2.91
C VAL A 53 13.24 -17.84 -1.94
N ASP A 54 12.96 -18.90 -1.17
CA ASP A 54 14.02 -19.80 -0.75
C ASP A 54 14.49 -20.55 -2.00
N ALA A 55 15.69 -20.22 -2.47
CA ALA A 55 16.55 -21.06 -3.30
C ALA A 55 16.17 -21.33 -4.79
N ASP A 56 16.00 -20.29 -5.62
CA ASP A 56 16.19 -20.46 -7.07
C ASP A 56 16.93 -19.28 -7.71
N ASN A 57 18.24 -19.47 -7.95
CA ASN A 57 19.16 -18.55 -8.63
C ASN A 57 19.21 -18.79 -10.15
N THR A 58 18.09 -19.08 -10.79
CA THR A 58 18.01 -19.21 -12.25
C THR A 58 17.82 -17.83 -12.90
N ARG A 59 18.49 -17.59 -14.04
CA ARG A 59 18.49 -16.30 -14.78
C ARG A 59 17.14 -15.95 -15.41
N ASP A 60 16.21 -16.89 -15.43
CA ASP A 60 14.91 -16.72 -16.06
C ASP A 60 13.90 -16.14 -15.07
N TRP A 61 13.17 -15.11 -15.52
CA TRP A 61 12.15 -14.45 -14.72
C TRP A 61 10.98 -15.42 -14.45
N PRO A 62 10.65 -15.72 -13.19
CA PRO A 62 9.56 -16.64 -12.90
C PRO A 62 8.21 -15.98 -13.27
N THR A 63 7.51 -16.57 -14.22
CA THR A 63 6.14 -16.18 -14.60
C THR A 63 5.16 -16.66 -13.54
N LYS A 64 5.09 -15.95 -12.40
CA LYS A 64 4.07 -16.22 -11.38
C LYS A 64 2.77 -15.50 -11.76
N PRO A 65 1.63 -16.22 -11.87
CA PRO A 65 0.34 -15.57 -11.99
C PRO A 65 0.07 -14.75 -10.70
N LEU A 66 -0.47 -13.55 -10.86
CA LEU A 66 -0.83 -12.65 -9.76
C LEU A 66 -1.93 -13.30 -8.91
N ALA A 67 -1.54 -14.12 -7.94
CA ALA A 67 -2.45 -14.67 -6.94
C ALA A 67 -2.79 -13.55 -5.95
N THR A 68 -4.08 -13.23 -5.88
CA THR A 68 -4.69 -12.29 -4.93
C THR A 68 -4.80 -12.91 -3.54
N ASP A 69 -3.67 -13.24 -2.90
CA ASP A 69 -3.70 -13.67 -1.51
C ASP A 69 -3.80 -12.44 -0.59
N LYS A 70 -4.86 -12.41 0.23
CA LYS A 70 -5.08 -11.38 1.24
C LYS A 70 -3.95 -11.44 2.26
N THR A 71 -3.10 -10.42 2.28
CA THR A 71 -2.06 -10.30 3.31
C THR A 71 -2.70 -10.03 4.66
N ASP A 72 -2.39 -10.84 5.67
CA ASP A 72 -2.81 -10.63 7.06
C ASP A 72 -2.06 -9.41 7.64
N TYR A 73 -2.79 -8.42 8.16
CA TYR A 73 -2.28 -7.09 8.50
C TYR A 73 -1.86 -6.93 9.98
N GLU A 74 -2.02 -7.97 10.80
CA GLU A 74 -1.74 -7.92 12.24
C GLU A 74 -0.24 -7.98 12.59
N GLU A 75 0.63 -8.27 11.63
CA GLU A 75 2.08 -8.41 11.87
C GLU A 75 2.91 -7.48 10.97
N CYS A 76 2.53 -6.21 10.90
CA CYS A 76 3.36 -5.20 10.23
C CYS A 76 4.60 -4.90 11.09
N LEU A 77 5.70 -5.64 10.85
CA LEU A 77 7.04 -5.42 11.42
C LEU A 77 7.62 -4.00 11.22
N ALA A 78 6.98 -3.15 10.41
CA ALA A 78 7.37 -1.75 10.24
C ALA A 78 6.63 -0.78 11.19
N CYS A 79 5.68 -1.28 11.98
CA CYS A 79 4.91 -0.53 12.96
C CYS A 79 5.23 -0.97 14.41
N GLN A 80 6.34 -1.69 14.61
CA GLN A 80 6.96 -1.89 15.91
C GLN A 80 7.96 -0.77 16.22
#